data_AF-A0A3Q2DWN6-F1
#
_entry.id   AF-A0A3Q2DWN6-F1
#
_cell.length_a   1.000
_cell.length_b   1.000
_cell.length_c   1.000
_cell.angle_alpha   90.00
_cell.angle_beta   90.00
_cell.angle_gamma   90.00
#
_symmetry.space_group_name_H-M   'P 1'
#
loop_
_entity.id
_entity.type
_entity.pdbx_description
1 polymer ?
#
loop_
_entity_poly.entity_id
_entity_poly.type
_entity_poly.pdbx_seq_one_letter_code
_entity_poly.pdbx_strand_id
1 'polypeptide(L)'
;MLLIDLDLSQLTDQEARHVWEVVQRDFDLRRKEEDRLGELKSKIEREDTKRELLGTRSSLTESYCIRCLEPFKFLVSIKRQCLDCRLHVCKSCSRLSKREQGWVCEPCHMARVLRIGTLEWYHENVRARFKRFGSAKVMRSLFKRFSKEHSCSQSDPGG
;
A
#
# COMPACT_ATOMS: atom_id res chain seq x y z
N MET A 1 -28.51 12.87 6.23
CA MET A 1 -27.29 13.59 5.81
C MET A 1 -27.17 13.55 4.30
N LEU A 2 -27.62 14.63 3.65
CA LEU A 2 -27.62 14.80 2.19
C LEU A 2 -26.18 14.68 1.66
N LEU A 3 -25.97 13.85 0.64
CA LEU A 3 -24.72 13.85 -0.11
C LEU A 3 -24.70 15.14 -0.93
N ILE A 4 -23.96 16.15 -0.47
CA ILE A 4 -23.70 17.37 -1.25
C ILE A 4 -22.84 16.95 -2.45
N ASP A 5 -23.48 16.75 -3.60
CA ASP A 5 -22.81 16.60 -4.87
C ASP A 5 -22.07 17.91 -5.19
N LEU A 6 -20.89 17.78 -5.79
CA LEU A 6 -20.14 18.93 -6.28
C LEU A 6 -20.82 19.41 -7.58
N ASP A 7 -21.20 20.68 -7.65
CA ASP A 7 -21.69 21.28 -8.89
C ASP A 7 -20.53 21.50 -9.86
N LEU A 8 -20.63 20.88 -11.03
CA LEU A 8 -19.67 20.94 -12.11
C LEU A 8 -20.29 21.48 -13.40
N SER A 9 -21.47 22.10 -13.32
CA SER A 9 -22.20 22.64 -14.49
C SER A 9 -21.43 23.75 -15.21
N GLN A 10 -20.61 24.50 -14.48
CA GLN A 10 -19.83 25.64 -15.02
C GLN A 10 -18.62 25.23 -15.86
N LEU A 11 -18.20 23.96 -15.83
CA LEU A 11 -17.10 23.50 -16.68
C LEU A 11 -17.58 23.40 -18.13
N THR A 12 -16.73 23.77 -19.08
CA THR A 12 -16.93 23.38 -20.48
C THR A 12 -16.71 21.87 -20.65
N ASP A 13 -17.17 21.29 -21.75
CA ASP A 13 -16.97 19.86 -22.02
C ASP A 13 -15.49 19.49 -22.17
N GLN A 14 -14.68 20.42 -22.71
CA GLN A 14 -13.23 20.24 -22.81
C GLN A 14 -12.58 20.20 -21.43
N GLU A 15 -12.96 21.10 -20.53
CA GLU A 15 -12.48 21.10 -19.15
C GLU A 15 -12.94 19.86 -18.39
N ALA A 16 -14.22 19.47 -18.54
CA ALA A 16 -14.77 18.28 -17.89
C ALA A 16 -14.04 17.00 -18.33
N ARG A 17 -13.74 16.87 -19.64
CA ARG A 17 -12.91 15.77 -20.18
C ARG A 17 -11.49 15.80 -19.62
N HIS A 18 -10.88 16.98 -19.52
CA HIS A 18 -9.53 17.09 -18.96
C HIS A 18 -9.50 16.71 -17.47
N VAL A 19 -10.47 17.17 -16.66
CA VAL A 19 -10.60 16.79 -15.25
C VAL A 19 -10.81 15.28 -15.12
N TRP A 20 -11.60 14.67 -16.01
CA TRP A 20 -11.80 13.23 -16.06
C TRP A 20 -10.48 12.46 -16.21
N GLU A 21 -9.63 12.86 -17.15
CA GLU A 21 -8.30 12.24 -17.37
C GLU A 21 -7.38 12.37 -16.14
N VAL A 22 -7.40 13.53 -15.47
CA VAL A 22 -6.67 13.75 -14.22
C VAL A 22 -7.16 12.79 -13.13
N VAL A 23 -8.48 12.67 -12.99
CA VAL A 23 -9.11 11.78 -12.01
C VAL A 23 -8.75 10.32 -12.30
N GLN A 24 -8.79 9.86 -13.56
CA GLN A 24 -8.38 8.50 -13.94
C GLN A 24 -6.94 8.20 -13.52
N ARG A 25 -6.00 9.13 -13.75
CA ARG A 25 -4.60 8.96 -13.32
C ARG A 25 -4.46 8.85 -11.81
N ASP A 26 -5.25 9.59 -11.02
CA ASP A 26 -5.26 9.46 -9.55
C ASP A 26 -5.81 8.08 -9.11
N PHE A 27 -6.84 7.55 -9.78
CA PHE A 27 -7.32 6.19 -9.53
C PHE A 27 -6.26 5.13 -9.85
N ASP A 28 -5.57 5.26 -10.98
CA ASP A 28 -4.50 4.34 -11.36
C ASP A 28 -3.32 4.41 -10.38
N LEU A 29 -2.96 5.61 -9.91
CA LEU A 29 -1.92 5.82 -8.90
C LEU A 29 -2.29 5.13 -7.59
N ARG A 30 -3.54 5.30 -7.13
CA ARG A 30 -4.04 4.65 -5.90
C ARG A 30 -4.04 3.14 -6.01
N ARG A 31 -4.53 2.60 -7.14
CA ARG A 31 -4.52 1.15 -7.41
C ARG A 31 -3.10 0.59 -7.35
N LYS A 32 -2.14 1.24 -8.02
CA LYS A 32 -0.73 0.83 -7.98
C LYS A 32 -0.17 0.82 -6.56
N GLU A 33 -0.54 1.78 -5.73
CA GLU A 33 -0.10 1.81 -4.33
C GLU A 33 -0.77 0.73 -3.48
N GLU A 34 -2.07 0.49 -3.67
CA GLU A 34 -2.80 -0.63 -3.04
C GLU A 34 -2.16 -1.98 -3.41
N ASP A 35 -1.87 -2.21 -4.69
CA ASP A 35 -1.20 -3.42 -5.18
C ASP A 35 0.21 -3.56 -4.56
N ARG A 36 1.00 -2.47 -4.56
CA ARG A 36 2.35 -2.46 -3.98
C ARG A 36 2.36 -2.79 -2.49
N LEU A 37 1.43 -2.21 -1.72
CA LEU A 37 1.28 -2.50 -0.28
C LEU A 37 0.73 -3.92 -0.05
N GLY A 38 -0.18 -4.38 -0.90
CA GLY A 38 -0.72 -5.74 -0.89
C GLY A 38 0.36 -6.79 -1.10
N GLU A 39 1.21 -6.63 -2.13
CA GLU A 39 2.35 -7.51 -2.36
C GLU A 39 3.31 -7.55 -1.17
N LEU A 40 3.57 -6.39 -0.55
CA LEU A 40 4.44 -6.30 0.62
C LEU A 40 3.85 -7.06 1.81
N LYS A 41 2.54 -6.94 2.04
CA LYS A 41 1.81 -7.68 3.06
C LYS A 41 1.90 -9.19 2.82
N SER A 42 1.63 -9.65 1.59
CA SER A 42 1.74 -11.09 1.24
C SER A 42 3.18 -11.62 1.33
N LYS A 43 4.21 -10.79 1.11
CA LYS A 43 5.62 -11.16 1.34
C LYS A 43 5.90 -11.37 2.83
N ILE A 44 5.36 -10.51 3.70
CA ILE A 44 5.51 -10.62 5.16
C ILE A 44 4.78 -11.86 5.66
N GLU A 45 3.52 -12.06 5.27
CA GLU A 45 2.72 -13.23 5.70
C GLU A 45 3.41 -14.55 5.34
N ARG A 46 3.98 -14.67 4.14
CA ARG A 46 4.75 -15.87 3.76
C ARG A 46 5.96 -16.14 4.67
N GLU A 47 6.66 -15.08 5.07
CA GLU A 47 7.80 -15.20 5.99
C GLU A 47 7.36 -15.54 7.42
N ASP A 48 6.19 -15.09 7.84
CA ASP A 48 5.61 -15.44 9.14
C ASP A 48 5.12 -16.89 9.14
N THR A 49 4.41 -17.35 8.12
CA THR A 49 4.03 -18.76 7.96
C THR A 49 5.26 -19.67 7.91
N LYS A 50 6.31 -19.28 7.16
CA LYS A 50 7.58 -20.01 7.15
C LYS A 50 8.16 -20.15 8.55
N ARG A 51 8.13 -19.07 9.34
CA ARG A 51 8.63 -19.08 10.72
C ARG A 51 7.80 -20.00 11.63
N GLU A 52 6.48 -19.97 11.51
CA GLU A 52 5.57 -20.85 12.27
C GLU A 52 5.87 -22.32 11.98
N LEU A 53 6.05 -22.68 10.70
CA LEU A 53 6.35 -24.06 10.27
C LEU A 53 7.71 -24.58 10.76
N LEU A 54 8.72 -23.71 10.87
CA LEU A 54 10.04 -24.12 11.36
C LEU A 54 10.03 -24.49 12.85
N GLY A 55 9.02 -24.04 13.60
CA GLY A 55 8.95 -24.15 15.04
C GLY A 55 10.08 -23.38 15.73
N THR A 56 9.90 -22.99 16.98
CA THR A 56 10.92 -22.27 17.76
C THR A 56 12.06 -23.21 18.19
N ARG A 57 12.66 -23.99 17.28
CA ARG A 57 13.74 -24.93 17.60
C ARG A 57 15.03 -24.15 17.85
N SER A 58 15.46 -24.14 19.11
CA SER A 58 16.65 -23.42 19.61
C SER A 58 17.95 -23.79 18.88
N SER A 59 18.11 -25.05 18.47
CA SER A 59 19.34 -25.51 17.80
C SER A 59 19.49 -24.98 16.37
N LEU A 60 18.40 -24.68 15.67
CA LEU A 60 18.45 -24.20 14.29
C LEU A 60 18.90 -22.74 14.22
N THR A 61 18.42 -21.90 15.13
CA THR A 61 18.73 -20.46 15.18
C THR A 61 20.16 -20.18 15.65
N GLU A 62 20.81 -21.15 16.29
CA GLU A 62 22.22 -21.06 16.68
C GLU A 62 23.16 -21.29 15.50
N SER A 63 22.81 -22.17 14.55
CA SER A 63 23.72 -22.57 13.46
C SER A 63 23.33 -22.02 12.09
N TYR A 64 22.08 -21.58 11.90
CA TYR A 64 21.53 -21.19 10.61
C TYR A 64 20.86 -19.80 10.66
N CYS A 65 20.92 -19.08 9.54
CA CYS A 65 20.13 -17.87 9.34
C CYS A 65 18.64 -18.24 9.30
N ILE A 66 17.82 -17.66 10.19
CA ILE A 66 16.39 -18.02 10.24
C ILE A 66 15.60 -17.66 8.96
N ARG A 67 16.16 -16.77 8.12
CA ARG A 67 15.50 -16.27 6.90
C ARG A 67 15.83 -17.10 5.67
N CYS A 68 17.11 -17.26 5.34
CA CYS A 68 17.50 -18.05 4.16
C CYS A 68 17.76 -19.52 4.45
N LEU A 69 17.82 -19.92 5.74
CA LEU A 69 18.15 -21.28 6.19
C LEU A 69 19.54 -21.76 5.79
N GLU A 70 20.41 -20.84 5.39
CA GLU A 70 21.83 -21.13 5.14
C GLU A 70 22.61 -21.14 6.46
N PRO A 71 23.58 -22.06 6.62
CA PRO A 71 24.42 -22.11 7.81
C PRO A 71 25.26 -20.83 7.93
N PHE A 72 25.48 -20.37 9.17
CA PHE A 72 26.46 -19.33 9.42
C PHE A 72 27.85 -19.91 9.12
N LYS A 73 28.53 -19.39 8.10
CA LYS A 73 29.89 -19.81 7.75
C LYS A 73 30.82 -19.45 8.90
N PHE A 74 31.53 -20.46 9.42
CA PHE A 74 32.42 -20.39 10.59
C PHE A 74 33.47 -19.27 10.56
N LEU A 75 33.78 -18.72 9.37
CA LEU A 75 34.88 -17.75 9.20
C LEU A 75 34.47 -16.39 8.59
N VAL A 76 33.23 -16.19 8.11
CA VAL A 76 32.89 -14.97 7.32
C VAL A 76 31.50 -14.39 7.57
N SER A 77 30.51 -15.15 8.07
CA SER A 77 29.18 -14.58 8.31
C SER A 77 29.02 -14.17 9.78
N ILE A 78 29.31 -12.90 10.07
CA ILE A 78 28.98 -12.31 11.37
C ILE A 78 27.46 -12.46 11.59
N LYS A 79 27.08 -13.20 12.63
CA LYS A 79 25.70 -13.31 13.10
C LYS A 79 25.20 -11.92 13.45
N ARG A 80 24.05 -11.53 12.89
CA ARG A 80 23.39 -10.27 13.21
C ARG A 80 22.07 -10.55 13.89
N GLN A 81 21.85 -9.95 15.06
CA GLN A 81 20.57 -10.03 15.73
C GLN A 81 19.66 -8.90 15.21
N CYS A 82 18.45 -9.27 14.78
CA CYS A 82 17.45 -8.28 14.39
C CYS A 82 16.95 -7.50 15.61
N LEU A 83 16.89 -6.17 15.52
CA LEU A 83 16.36 -5.30 16.57
C LEU A 83 14.90 -5.60 16.92
N ASP A 84 14.09 -5.94 15.92
CA ASP A 84 12.64 -6.10 16.08
C ASP A 84 12.26 -7.49 16.62
N CYS A 85 12.63 -8.55 15.89
CA CYS A 85 12.23 -9.92 16.25
C CYS A 85 13.27 -10.68 17.09
N ARG A 86 14.44 -10.10 17.38
CA ARG A 86 15.53 -10.70 18.16
C ARG A 86 16.13 -12.00 17.61
N LEU A 87 15.75 -12.41 16.41
CA LEU A 87 16.30 -13.58 15.71
C LEU A 87 17.61 -13.28 14.99
N HIS A 88 18.43 -14.32 14.81
CA HIS A 88 19.71 -14.23 14.11
C HIS A 88 19.58 -14.40 12.60
N VAL A 89 20.24 -13.52 11.86
CA VAL A 89 20.24 -13.50 10.39
C VAL A 89 21.63 -13.25 9.82
N CYS A 90 21.84 -13.68 8.57
CA CYS A 90 23.07 -13.44 7.84
C CYS A 90 23.14 -12.00 7.30
N LYS A 91 24.30 -11.63 6.74
CA LYS A 91 24.52 -10.31 6.14
C LYS A 91 23.52 -10.00 5.02
N SER A 92 23.22 -10.97 4.17
CA SER A 92 22.33 -10.79 3.01
C SER A 92 20.85 -10.68 3.39
N CYS A 93 20.46 -11.17 4.57
CA CYS A 93 19.09 -11.11 5.07
C CYS A 93 18.85 -9.96 6.08
N SER A 94 19.79 -9.02 6.18
CA SER A 94 19.72 -7.90 7.13
C SER A 94 20.14 -6.57 6.52
N ARG A 95 19.54 -5.50 7.04
CA ARG A 95 19.84 -4.11 6.71
C ARG A 95 20.28 -3.34 7.96
N LEU A 96 21.20 -2.40 7.79
CA LEU A 96 21.62 -1.50 8.86
C LEU A 96 20.58 -0.39 9.03
N SER A 97 19.94 -0.31 10.20
CA SER A 97 19.22 0.89 10.63
C SER A 97 20.24 1.91 11.12
N LYS A 98 20.55 2.91 10.30
CA LYS A 98 21.49 3.98 10.67
C LYS A 98 21.01 4.76 11.89
N ARG A 99 19.69 4.99 11.99
CA ARG A 99 19.07 5.76 13.09
C ARG A 99 19.20 5.04 14.43
N GLU A 100 19.00 3.73 14.45
CA GLU A 100 19.05 2.92 15.69
C GLU A 100 20.40 2.24 15.89
N GLN A 101 21.37 2.49 15.00
CA GLN A 101 22.71 1.88 15.03
C GLN A 101 22.69 0.34 15.21
N GLY A 102 21.79 -0.35 14.49
CA GLY A 102 21.64 -1.80 14.61
C GLY A 102 21.05 -2.45 13.36
N TRP A 103 20.89 -3.77 13.40
CA TRP A 103 20.48 -4.57 12.23
C TRP A 103 19.00 -4.94 12.29
N VAL A 104 18.32 -4.87 11.15
CA VAL A 104 16.93 -5.31 10.99
C VAL A 104 16.88 -6.36 9.89
N CYS A 105 16.23 -7.50 10.12
CA CYS A 105 16.05 -8.50 9.08
C CYS A 105 15.07 -8.02 8.00
N GLU A 106 15.21 -8.53 6.77
CA GLU A 106 14.40 -8.08 5.64
C GLU A 106 12.88 -8.10 5.92
N PRO A 107 12.29 -9.13 6.55
CA PRO A 107 10.85 -9.13 6.82
C PRO A 107 10.40 -8.07 7.83
N CYS A 108 11.19 -7.83 8.89
CA CYS A 108 10.91 -6.74 9.83
C CYS A 108 11.10 -5.36 9.18
N HIS A 109 12.07 -5.21 8.27
CA HIS A 109 12.21 -3.99 7.48
C HIS A 109 10.98 -3.77 6.58
N MET A 110 10.52 -4.81 5.86
CA MET A 110 9.29 -4.77 5.08
C MET A 110 8.08 -4.39 5.94
N ALA A 111 7.96 -4.96 7.14
CA ALA A 111 6.90 -4.62 8.08
C ALA A 111 6.94 -3.15 8.53
N ARG A 112 8.13 -2.59 8.77
CA ARG A 112 8.30 -1.15 9.05
C ARG A 112 7.86 -0.28 7.86
N VAL A 113 8.26 -0.67 6.65
CA VAL A 113 7.86 0.03 5.41
C VAL A 113 6.35 -0.04 5.21
N LEU A 114 5.73 -1.21 5.42
CA LEU A 114 4.28 -1.39 5.32
C LEU A 114 3.57 -0.48 6.32
N ARG A 115 3.96 -0.53 7.60
CA ARG A 115 3.35 0.28 8.67
C ARG A 115 3.42 1.79 8.40
N ILE A 116 4.52 2.26 7.82
CA ILE A 116 4.67 3.68 7.45
C ILE A 116 3.86 3.98 6.18
N GLY A 117 3.96 3.12 5.17
CA GLY A 117 3.38 3.31 3.85
C GLY A 117 1.86 3.19 3.81
N THR A 118 1.23 2.44 4.73
CA THR A 118 -0.23 2.39 4.84
C THR A 118 -0.83 3.71 5.30
N LEU A 119 -0.04 4.62 5.91
CA LEU A 119 -0.46 5.95 6.36
C LEU A 119 -1.79 5.90 7.12
N GLU A 120 -1.98 4.89 7.99
CA GLU A 120 -3.26 4.61 8.64
C GLU A 120 -3.83 5.84 9.34
N TRP A 121 -3.00 6.55 10.10
CA TRP A 121 -3.37 7.80 10.79
C TRP A 121 -4.01 8.81 9.83
N TYR A 122 -3.46 8.99 8.61
CA TYR A 122 -3.99 9.93 7.64
C TYR A 122 -5.31 9.43 7.06
N HIS A 123 -5.35 8.18 6.61
CA HIS A 123 -6.54 7.63 5.96
C HIS A 123 -7.73 7.47 6.91
N GLU A 124 -7.49 7.19 8.19
CA GLU A 124 -8.54 7.16 9.22
C GLU A 124 -9.12 8.56 9.47
N ASN A 125 -8.25 9.57 9.62
CA ASN A 125 -8.70 10.95 9.77
C ASN A 125 -9.50 11.44 8.55
N VAL A 126 -9.07 11.09 7.33
CA VAL A 126 -9.82 11.40 6.11
C VAL A 126 -11.17 10.68 6.10
N ARG A 127 -11.21 9.39 6.41
CA ARG A 127 -12.45 8.59 6.46
C ARG A 127 -13.43 9.05 7.54
N ALA A 128 -12.93 9.54 8.66
CA ALA A 128 -13.75 10.09 9.74
C ALA A 128 -14.44 11.41 9.33
N ARG A 129 -13.79 12.22 8.48
CA ARG A 129 -14.32 13.51 8.02
C ARG A 129 -15.13 13.39 6.72
N PHE A 130 -14.76 12.47 5.84
CA PHE A 130 -15.33 12.38 4.50
C PHE A 130 -15.71 10.93 4.14
N LYS A 131 -16.90 10.76 3.57
CA LYS A 131 -17.38 9.44 3.11
C LYS A 131 -16.55 8.85 1.96
N ARG A 132 -15.90 9.69 1.17
CA ARG A 132 -15.13 9.32 -0.04
C ARG A 132 -13.96 10.29 -0.19
N PHE A 133 -12.87 9.82 -0.79
CA PHE A 133 -11.77 10.70 -1.18
C PHE A 133 -12.17 11.61 -2.37
N GLY A 134 -11.40 12.67 -2.57
CA GLY A 134 -11.72 13.75 -3.52
C GLY A 134 -12.07 13.26 -4.92
N SER A 135 -11.20 12.50 -5.56
CA SER A 135 -11.40 12.05 -6.95
C SER A 135 -12.59 11.10 -7.09
N ALA A 136 -12.91 10.29 -6.07
CA ALA A 136 -14.15 9.49 -6.07
C ALA A 136 -15.42 10.36 -5.94
N LYS A 137 -15.34 11.51 -5.26
CA LYS A 137 -16.43 12.49 -5.24
C LYS A 137 -16.56 13.17 -6.62
N VAL A 138 -15.46 13.62 -7.21
CA VAL A 138 -15.45 14.30 -8.52
C VAL A 138 -15.92 13.37 -9.63
N MET A 139 -15.40 12.13 -9.70
CA MET A 139 -15.81 11.13 -10.69
C MET A 139 -17.32 10.91 -10.69
N ARG A 140 -17.94 10.82 -9.50
CA ARG A 140 -19.39 10.67 -9.36
C ARG A 140 -20.16 11.88 -9.91
N SER A 141 -19.70 13.09 -9.65
CA SER A 141 -20.32 14.31 -10.19
C SER A 141 -20.17 14.39 -11.71
N LEU A 142 -19.00 14.05 -12.26
CA LEU A 142 -18.76 14.00 -13.71
C LEU A 142 -19.66 12.98 -14.40
N PHE A 143 -19.75 11.75 -13.87
CA PHE A 143 -20.66 10.73 -14.40
C PHE A 143 -22.11 11.22 -14.44
N LYS A 144 -22.60 11.85 -13.37
CA LYS A 144 -23.97 12.39 -13.32
C LYS A 144 -24.21 13.48 -14.37
N ARG A 145 -23.22 14.33 -14.63
CA ARG A 145 -23.29 15.35 -15.68
C ARG A 145 -23.43 14.69 -17.06
N PHE A 146 -22.53 13.78 -17.41
CA PHE A 146 -22.55 13.09 -18.69
C PHE A 146 -23.85 12.28 -18.91
N SER A 147 -24.39 11.67 -17.86
CA SER A 147 -25.69 10.96 -17.95
C SER A 147 -26.87 11.90 -18.21
N LYS A 148 -26.87 13.12 -17.65
CA LYS A 148 -27.91 14.12 -17.90
C LYS A 148 -27.86 14.68 -19.32
N GLU A 149 -26.65 14.90 -19.85
CA GLU A 149 -26.44 15.32 -21.24
C GLU A 149 -26.95 14.28 -22.23
N HIS A 150 -26.71 12.99 -21.96
CA HIS A 150 -27.23 11.89 -22.79
C HIS A 150 -28.76 11.77 -22.77
N SER A 151 -29.40 12.01 -21.62
CA SER A 151 -30.87 11.98 -21.53
C SER A 151 -31.54 13.19 -22.18
N CYS A 152 -30.85 14.33 -22.33
CA CYS A 152 -31.37 15.52 -23.01
C CYS A 152 -31.19 15.46 -24.54
N SER A 153 -30.22 14.68 -25.03
CA SER A 153 -29.94 14.52 -26.46
C SER A 153 -30.72 13.39 -27.15
N GLN A 154 -31.46 12.58 -26.38
CA GLN A 154 -32.38 11.56 -26.91
C GLN A 154 -33.85 12.02 -26.97
N SER A 155 -34.17 13.22 -26.51
CA SER A 155 -35.54 13.77 -26.49
C SER A 155 -35.97 14.48 -27.77
N ASP A 156 -35.18 14.50 -28.85
CA ASP A 156 -35.60 15.01 -30.16
C ASP A 156 -35.59 13.91 -31.25
N PRO A 157 -36.76 13.31 -31.52
CA PRO A 157 -37.17 12.99 -32.86
C PRO A 157 -38.53 13.63 -33.13
N GLY A 158 -38.54 14.87 -33.64
CA GLY A 158 -39.78 15.58 -33.94
C GLY A 158 -39.56 16.88 -34.70
N GLY A 159 -39.41 16.77 -36.03
CA GLY A 159 -39.41 17.87 -36.98
C GLY A 159 -39.40 17.34 -38.40
#